data_AF-A0A962ZDE5-F1
#
_entry.id   AF-A0A962ZDE5-F1
#
_cell.length_a   1.000
_cell.length_b   1.000
_cell.length_c   1.000
_cell.angle_alpha   90.00
_cell.angle_beta   90.00
_cell.angle_gamma   90.00
#
_symmetry.space_group_name_H-M   'P 1'
#
loop_
_entity.id
_entity.type
_entity.pdbx_description
1 polymer ?
#
loop_
_entity_poly.entity_id
_entity_poly.type
_entity_poly.pdbx_seq_one_letter_code
_entity_poly.pdbx_strand_id
1 'polypeptide(L)'
;MRWLAIFLSVLPVAGFAQGLDSARLCEAAQTEGALAAEIERMADAGVALPSGESILMLACGDGSLLDRLIAGQYAENLEYVVIDMGTNVNRPLVPQEGGKLTVMQYLIQQSVLAPSDAAREFAADYMHELRDVDFNPNLLSLSMK
;
A
#
# COMPACT_ATOMS: atom_id res chain seq x y z
N MET A 1 -0.12 -31.14 57.83
CA MET A 1 -0.67 -29.80 57.49
C MET A 1 -0.69 -29.67 55.97
N ARG A 2 -1.87 -29.45 55.40
CA ARG A 2 -2.14 -29.33 53.97
C ARG A 2 -1.49 -28.06 53.43
N TRP A 3 -0.67 -28.16 52.38
CA TRP A 3 -0.21 -26.99 51.63
C TRP A 3 -1.00 -26.95 50.32
N LEU A 4 -1.80 -25.89 50.19
CA LEU A 4 -2.63 -25.59 49.03
C LEU A 4 -1.71 -25.21 47.85
N ALA A 5 -1.71 -26.00 46.78
CA ALA A 5 -1.13 -25.58 45.51
C ALA A 5 -2.16 -24.70 44.78
N ILE A 6 -1.94 -23.38 44.79
CA ILE A 6 -2.73 -22.43 43.99
C ILE A 6 -2.21 -22.53 42.56
N PHE A 7 -2.94 -23.22 41.69
CA PHE A 7 -2.77 -23.11 40.24
C PHE A 7 -3.30 -21.74 39.82
N LEU A 8 -2.40 -20.78 39.63
CA LEU A 8 -2.71 -19.51 39.00
C LEU A 8 -2.84 -19.75 37.49
N SER A 9 -4.07 -19.96 37.02
CA SER A 9 -4.39 -20.02 35.61
C SER A 9 -4.14 -18.65 34.98
N VAL A 10 -2.96 -18.46 34.39
CA VAL A 10 -2.69 -17.28 33.55
C VAL A 10 -3.50 -17.47 32.28
N LEU A 11 -4.67 -16.83 32.21
CA LEU A 11 -5.39 -16.68 30.94
C LEU A 11 -4.48 -15.91 29.97
N PRO A 12 -4.25 -16.40 28.75
CA PRO A 12 -3.62 -15.59 27.74
C PRO A 12 -4.62 -14.48 27.42
N VAL A 13 -4.30 -13.26 27.81
CA VAL A 13 -4.95 -12.09 27.23
C VAL A 13 -4.49 -12.10 25.77
N ALA A 14 -5.31 -12.66 24.88
CA ALA A 14 -5.20 -12.40 23.48
C ALA A 14 -5.47 -10.90 23.33
N GLY A 15 -4.40 -10.10 23.42
CA GLY A 15 -4.46 -8.69 23.11
C GLY A 15 -4.99 -8.58 21.69
N PHE A 16 -6.13 -7.92 21.53
CA PHE A 16 -6.55 -7.45 20.23
C PHE A 16 -5.50 -6.43 19.78
N ALA A 17 -4.45 -6.91 19.13
CA ALA A 17 -3.73 -6.12 18.17
C ALA A 17 -4.73 -5.87 17.03
N GLN A 18 -5.60 -4.87 17.17
CA GLN A 18 -6.33 -4.32 16.03
C GLN A 18 -5.32 -3.52 15.20
N GLY A 19 -4.37 -4.26 14.63
CA GLY A 19 -3.41 -3.77 13.66
C GLY A 19 -4.04 -3.78 12.28
N LEU A 20 -3.42 -3.04 11.37
CA LEU A 20 -3.70 -3.06 9.94
C LEU A 20 -3.84 -4.51 9.44
N ASP A 21 -5.04 -4.89 8.99
CA ASP A 21 -5.27 -6.20 8.38
C ASP A 21 -4.79 -6.17 6.93
N SER A 22 -3.50 -6.47 6.76
CA SER A 22 -2.83 -6.43 5.45
C SER A 22 -3.45 -7.40 4.46
N ALA A 23 -3.92 -8.57 4.92
CA ALA A 23 -4.56 -9.55 4.06
C ALA A 23 -5.87 -9.00 3.49
N ARG A 24 -6.66 -8.32 4.33
CA ARG A 24 -7.90 -7.67 3.91
C ARG A 24 -7.68 -6.52 2.93
N LEU A 25 -6.64 -5.71 3.13
CA LEU A 25 -6.26 -4.65 2.18
C LEU A 25 -5.80 -5.23 0.84
N CYS A 26 -4.96 -6.27 0.85
CA CYS A 26 -4.54 -6.96 -0.37
C CYS A 26 -5.72 -7.59 -1.11
N GLU A 27 -6.72 -8.10 -0.39
CA GLU A 27 -7.94 -8.66 -0.97
C GLU A 27 -8.78 -7.55 -1.62
N ALA A 28 -9.05 -6.47 -0.88
CA ALA A 28 -9.82 -5.33 -1.36
C ALA A 28 -9.20 -4.69 -2.61
N ALA A 29 -7.87 -4.64 -2.70
CA ALA A 29 -7.15 -4.11 -3.85
C ALA A 29 -7.36 -4.84 -5.17
N GLN A 30 -8.01 -6.01 -5.17
CA GLN A 30 -8.35 -6.76 -6.38
C GLN A 30 -9.68 -6.30 -7.03
N THR A 31 -10.28 -5.24 -6.53
CA THR A 31 -11.48 -4.63 -7.10
C THR A 31 -11.32 -3.11 -7.05
N GLU A 32 -11.62 -2.42 -8.16
CA GLU A 32 -11.52 -0.95 -8.19
C GLU A 32 -12.40 -0.31 -7.13
N GLY A 33 -11.85 0.73 -6.50
CA GLY A 33 -12.47 1.49 -5.41
C GLY A 33 -12.61 0.74 -4.07
N ALA A 34 -12.45 -0.58 -4.03
CA ALA A 34 -12.64 -1.36 -2.82
C ALA A 34 -11.50 -1.18 -1.81
N LEU A 35 -10.27 -0.89 -2.27
CA LEU A 35 -9.15 -0.58 -1.37
C LEU A 35 -9.42 0.71 -0.58
N ALA A 36 -9.86 1.76 -1.27
CA ALA A 36 -10.21 3.04 -0.66
C ALA A 36 -11.30 2.85 0.40
N ALA A 37 -12.39 2.19 0.04
CA ALA A 37 -13.49 1.90 0.96
C ALA A 37 -13.04 1.12 2.21
N GLU A 38 -12.10 0.17 2.05
CA GLU A 38 -11.59 -0.60 3.18
C GLU A 38 -10.66 0.24 4.08
N ILE A 39 -9.80 1.09 3.50
CA ILE A 39 -8.93 2.01 4.26
C ILE A 39 -9.78 3.01 5.07
N GLU A 40 -10.80 3.60 4.46
CA GLU A 40 -11.72 4.53 5.12
C GLU A 40 -12.50 3.83 6.25
N ARG A 41 -13.00 2.62 5.99
CA ARG A 41 -13.67 1.82 7.02
C ARG A 41 -12.75 1.50 8.20
N MET A 42 -11.45 1.26 7.96
CA MET A 42 -10.47 1.09 9.03
C MET A 42 -10.24 2.40 9.80
N ALA A 43 -10.13 3.54 9.11
CA ALA A 43 -9.99 4.86 9.74
C ALA A 43 -11.20 5.21 10.62
N ASP A 44 -12.42 4.99 10.13
CA ASP A 44 -13.67 5.22 10.86
C ASP A 44 -13.79 4.34 12.10
N ALA A 45 -13.18 3.14 12.06
CA ALA A 45 -13.07 2.25 13.21
C ALA A 45 -11.97 2.65 14.20
N GLY A 46 -11.24 3.74 13.95
CA GLY A 46 -10.16 4.24 14.81
C GLY A 46 -8.84 3.50 14.64
N VAL A 47 -8.66 2.71 13.57
CA VAL A 47 -7.39 2.07 13.27
C VAL A 47 -6.38 3.13 12.85
N ALA A 48 -5.19 3.11 13.46
CA ALA A 48 -4.09 3.96 13.03
C ALA A 48 -3.60 3.50 11.65
N LEU A 49 -3.89 4.29 10.61
CA LEU A 49 -3.45 4.01 9.26
C LEU A 49 -1.95 4.30 9.11
N PRO A 50 -1.18 3.40 8.48
CA PRO A 50 0.20 3.70 8.09
C PRO A 50 0.22 4.68 6.90
N SER A 51 1.40 5.19 6.55
CA SER A 51 1.54 6.08 5.39
C SER A 51 1.20 5.35 4.09
N GLY A 52 0.80 6.10 3.05
CA GLY A 52 0.55 5.53 1.72
C GLY A 52 1.76 4.78 1.17
N GLU A 53 3.00 5.25 1.41
CA GLU A 53 4.21 4.48 1.05
C GLU A 53 4.25 3.09 1.70
N SER A 54 3.85 3.01 2.97
CA SER A 54 3.85 1.74 3.69
C SER A 54 2.74 0.82 3.18
N ILE A 55 1.60 1.39 2.75
CA ILE A 55 0.49 0.65 2.14
C ILE A 55 0.91 0.07 0.79
N LEU A 56 1.55 0.85 -0.08
CA LEU A 56 2.07 0.37 -1.37
C LEU A 56 3.05 -0.80 -1.21
N MET A 57 3.76 -0.87 -0.08
CA MET A 57 4.74 -1.90 0.21
C MET A 57 4.20 -3.10 1.02
N LEU A 58 2.89 -3.17 1.28
CA LEU A 58 2.30 -4.33 1.95
C LEU A 58 2.56 -5.60 1.15
N ALA A 59 2.93 -6.69 1.83
CA ALA A 59 3.15 -7.98 1.18
C ALA A 59 1.81 -8.60 0.79
N CYS A 60 1.56 -8.75 -0.51
CA CYS A 60 0.33 -9.27 -1.10
C CYS A 60 0.59 -10.55 -1.90
N GLY A 61 1.19 -11.55 -1.25
CA GLY A 61 1.60 -12.81 -1.88
C GLY A 61 3.03 -12.73 -2.40
N ASP A 62 3.23 -13.00 -3.69
CA ASP A 62 4.56 -13.02 -4.33
C ASP A 62 5.16 -11.63 -4.61
N GLY A 63 4.44 -10.57 -4.24
CA GLY A 63 4.86 -9.19 -4.46
C GLY A 63 4.23 -8.22 -3.46
N SER A 64 4.56 -6.95 -3.63
CA SER A 64 3.96 -5.84 -2.90
C SER A 64 2.53 -5.54 -3.38
N LEU A 65 1.81 -4.70 -2.63
CA LEU A 65 0.53 -4.17 -3.07
C LEU A 65 0.69 -3.39 -4.38
N LEU A 66 1.75 -2.59 -4.53
CA LEU A 66 2.05 -1.88 -5.76
C LEU A 66 2.18 -2.84 -6.97
N ASP A 67 2.84 -3.98 -6.80
CA ASP A 67 2.94 -5.01 -7.86
C ASP A 67 1.58 -5.53 -8.28
N ARG A 68 0.70 -5.78 -7.30
CA ARG A 68 -0.66 -6.24 -7.53
C ARG A 68 -1.50 -5.19 -8.26
N LEU A 69 -1.40 -3.93 -7.86
CA LEU A 69 -2.12 -2.81 -8.50
C LEU A 69 -1.70 -2.65 -9.97
N ILE A 70 -0.40 -2.72 -10.26
CA ILE A 70 0.13 -2.65 -11.63
C ILE A 70 -0.31 -3.87 -12.45
N ALA A 71 -0.15 -5.08 -11.91
CA ALA A 71 -0.51 -6.30 -12.63
C ALA A 71 -2.01 -6.36 -12.97
N GLY A 72 -2.86 -5.93 -12.03
CA GLY A 72 -4.32 -5.90 -12.18
C GLY A 72 -4.86 -4.67 -12.89
N GLN A 73 -4.01 -3.69 -13.24
CA GLN A 73 -4.40 -2.40 -13.82
C GLN A 73 -5.44 -1.64 -12.96
N TYR A 74 -5.28 -1.68 -11.63
CA TYR A 74 -6.20 -1.04 -10.68
C TYR A 74 -5.83 0.44 -10.47
N ALA A 75 -6.23 1.30 -11.40
CA ALA A 75 -5.93 2.73 -11.45
C ALA A 75 -6.50 3.49 -10.25
N GLU A 76 -7.79 3.28 -9.92
CA GLU A 76 -8.45 4.04 -8.85
C GLU A 76 -7.86 3.69 -7.49
N ASN A 77 -7.54 2.41 -7.27
CA ASN A 77 -6.87 1.98 -6.05
C ASN A 77 -5.45 2.56 -5.93
N LEU A 78 -4.71 2.66 -7.03
CA LEU A 78 -3.37 3.28 -7.03
C LEU A 78 -3.47 4.79 -6.82
N GLU A 79 -4.47 5.44 -7.41
CA GLU A 79 -4.75 6.87 -7.27
C GLU A 79 -5.02 7.21 -5.82
N TYR A 80 -5.90 6.46 -5.17
CA TYR A 80 -6.23 6.70 -3.77
C TYR A 80 -4.99 6.66 -2.87
N VAL A 81 -4.18 5.60 -3.00
CA VAL A 81 -2.98 5.47 -2.15
C VAL A 81 -1.94 6.51 -2.51
N VAL A 82 -1.80 6.89 -3.78
CA VAL A 82 -0.78 7.86 -4.19
C VAL A 82 -1.20 9.30 -3.89
N ILE A 83 -2.40 9.67 -4.28
CA ILE A 83 -2.91 11.04 -4.30
C ILE A 83 -3.67 11.35 -3.02
N ASP A 84 -4.75 10.62 -2.71
CA ASP A 84 -5.60 10.94 -1.57
C ASP A 84 -4.86 10.75 -0.23
N MET A 85 -4.01 9.73 -0.14
CA MET A 85 -3.17 9.51 1.04
C MET A 85 -1.87 10.34 1.05
N GLY A 86 -1.60 11.13 0.00
CA GLY A 86 -0.46 12.05 -0.05
C GLY A 86 0.91 11.36 -0.11
N THR A 87 1.02 10.22 -0.78
CA THR A 87 2.27 9.48 -0.94
C THR A 87 3.29 10.31 -1.72
N ASN A 88 4.52 10.42 -1.19
CA ASN A 88 5.60 11.05 -1.94
C ASN A 88 6.18 10.07 -2.96
N VAL A 89 5.72 10.16 -4.21
CA VAL A 89 6.15 9.30 -5.33
C VAL A 89 7.63 9.44 -5.71
N ASN A 90 8.31 10.48 -5.22
CA ASN A 90 9.74 10.74 -5.44
C ASN A 90 10.61 10.29 -4.27
N ARG A 91 10.02 9.80 -3.17
CA ARG A 91 10.77 9.20 -2.08
C ARG A 91 11.19 7.77 -2.47
N PRO A 92 12.47 7.38 -2.32
CA PRO A 92 12.90 6.01 -2.54
C PRO A 92 12.19 5.05 -1.58
N LEU A 93 11.46 4.08 -2.14
CA LEU A 93 10.56 3.20 -1.41
C LEU A 93 10.74 1.73 -1.77
N VAL A 94 10.70 1.41 -3.07
CA VAL A 94 10.63 0.04 -3.59
C VAL A 94 12.02 -0.59 -3.57
N PRO A 95 12.26 -1.67 -2.81
CA PRO A 95 13.57 -2.33 -2.76
C PRO A 95 13.96 -2.90 -4.13
N GLN A 96 15.22 -2.69 -4.55
CA GLN A 96 15.80 -3.22 -5.78
C GLN A 96 17.28 -3.58 -5.52
N GLU A 97 17.86 -4.43 -6.37
CA GLU A 97 19.32 -4.61 -6.37
C GLU A 97 20.01 -3.24 -6.54
N GLY A 98 20.91 -2.89 -5.62
CA GLY A 98 21.63 -1.61 -5.63
C GLY A 98 20.91 -0.44 -4.94
N GLY A 99 19.73 -0.63 -4.34
CA GLY A 99 19.11 0.41 -3.51
C GLY A 99 17.59 0.35 -3.42
N LYS A 100 16.96 1.53 -3.43
CA LYS A 100 15.51 1.68 -3.49
C LYS A 100 15.12 2.57 -4.67
N LEU A 101 14.10 2.16 -5.39
CA LEU A 101 13.46 2.94 -6.44
C LEU A 101 12.35 3.81 -5.84
N THR A 102 12.15 4.98 -6.41
CA THR A 102 10.93 5.77 -6.18
C THR A 102 9.74 5.09 -6.87
N VAL A 103 8.49 5.44 -6.51
CA VAL A 103 7.30 4.93 -7.21
C VAL A 103 7.38 5.23 -8.71
N MET A 104 7.84 6.44 -9.07
CA MET A 104 8.04 6.84 -10.46
C MET A 104 9.07 5.97 -11.18
N GLN A 105 10.22 5.72 -10.56
CA GLN A 105 11.26 4.86 -11.13
C GLN A 105 10.79 3.42 -11.27
N TYR A 106 9.95 2.96 -10.33
CA TYR A 106 9.38 1.63 -10.36
C TYR A 106 8.39 1.47 -11.51
N LEU A 107 7.48 2.43 -11.74
CA LEU A 107 6.57 2.43 -12.89
C LEU A 107 7.33 2.45 -14.22
N ILE A 108 8.40 3.26 -14.33
CA ILE A 108 9.30 3.25 -15.50
C ILE A 108 9.92 1.86 -15.73
N GLN A 109 10.31 1.17 -14.67
CA GLN A 109 10.86 -0.17 -14.80
C GLN A 109 9.78 -1.17 -15.22
N GLN A 110 8.60 -1.10 -14.61
CA GLN A 110 7.49 -2.00 -14.90
C GLN A 110 6.90 -1.80 -16.30
N SER A 111 7.01 -0.60 -16.90
CA SER A 111 6.62 -0.40 -18.31
C SER A 111 7.46 -1.20 -19.30
N VAL A 112 8.59 -1.77 -18.86
CA VAL A 112 9.43 -2.65 -19.66
C VAL A 112 9.39 -4.09 -19.14
N LEU A 113 9.38 -4.29 -17.83
CA LEU A 113 9.59 -5.60 -17.22
C LEU A 113 8.31 -6.33 -16.79
N ALA A 114 7.15 -5.67 -16.72
CA ALA A 114 5.93 -6.33 -16.29
C ALA A 114 5.57 -7.50 -17.24
N PRO A 115 5.04 -8.61 -16.70
CA PRO A 115 4.91 -9.86 -17.45
C PRO A 115 3.88 -9.79 -18.58
N SER A 116 2.85 -8.92 -18.46
CA SER A 116 1.81 -8.73 -19.47
C SER A 116 1.95 -7.38 -20.16
N ASP A 117 1.57 -7.35 -21.44
CA ASP A 117 1.55 -6.11 -22.24
C ASP A 117 0.65 -5.04 -21.60
N ALA A 118 -0.51 -5.46 -21.09
CA ALA A 118 -1.45 -4.57 -20.42
C ALA A 118 -0.86 -3.94 -19.13
N ALA A 119 -0.11 -4.71 -18.33
CA ALA A 119 0.54 -4.16 -17.15
C ALA A 119 1.69 -3.21 -17.51
N ARG A 120 2.40 -3.46 -18.62
CA ARG A 120 3.43 -2.56 -19.15
C ARG A 120 2.84 -1.24 -19.65
N GLU A 121 1.74 -1.31 -20.40
CA GLU A 121 1.00 -0.15 -20.88
C GLU A 121 0.44 0.66 -19.71
N PHE A 122 -0.24 0.00 -18.76
CA PHE A 122 -0.70 0.65 -17.53
C PHE A 122 0.43 1.37 -16.79
N ALA A 123 1.57 0.72 -16.57
CA ALA A 123 2.69 1.36 -15.88
C ALA A 123 3.26 2.56 -16.66
N ALA A 124 3.26 2.51 -18.00
CA ALA A 124 3.68 3.61 -18.86
C ALA A 124 2.71 4.79 -18.81
N ASP A 125 1.41 4.53 -18.88
CA ASP A 125 0.39 5.58 -18.84
C ASP A 125 0.33 6.23 -17.46
N TYR A 126 0.35 5.42 -16.40
CA TYR A 126 0.24 5.92 -15.04
C TYR A 126 1.46 6.74 -14.61
N MET A 127 2.68 6.42 -15.12
CA MET A 127 3.83 7.31 -14.90
C MET A 127 3.72 8.65 -15.62
N HIS A 128 2.90 8.76 -16.68
CA HIS A 128 2.60 10.04 -17.30
C HIS A 128 1.58 10.83 -16.48
N GLU A 129 0.52 10.17 -16.03
CA GLU A 129 -0.52 10.79 -15.20
C GLU A 129 0.04 11.34 -13.88
N LEU A 130 0.91 10.59 -13.18
CA LEU A 130 1.50 11.05 -11.92
C LEU A 130 2.42 12.27 -12.04
N ARG A 131 2.79 12.67 -13.26
CA ARG A 131 3.57 13.89 -13.54
C ARG A 131 2.70 15.07 -13.93
N ASP A 132 1.43 14.84 -14.23
CA ASP A 132 0.46 15.89 -14.48
C ASP A 132 0.02 16.48 -13.14
N VAL A 133 0.08 17.81 -13.03
CA VAL A 133 -0.31 18.53 -11.81
C VAL A 133 -1.82 18.58 -11.62
N ASP A 134 -2.58 18.51 -12.71
CA ASP A 134 -4.04 18.50 -12.65
C ASP A 134 -4.55 17.14 -12.16
N PHE A 135 -3.81 16.07 -12.45
CA PHE A 135 -4.06 14.72 -11.92
C PHE A 135 -3.48 14.52 -10.52
N ASN A 136 -2.18 14.85 -10.33
CA ASN A 136 -1.46 14.68 -9.08
C ASN A 136 -1.11 16.05 -8.43
N PRO A 137 -2.04 16.64 -7.68
CA PRO A 137 -1.82 17.94 -7.04
C PRO A 137 -0.73 17.91 -5.97
N ASN A 138 -0.33 16.72 -5.48
CA ASN A 138 0.73 16.59 -4.48
C ASN A 138 2.12 17.00 -5.01
N LEU A 139 2.30 17.12 -6.33
CA LEU A 139 3.55 17.63 -6.91
C LEU A 139 3.87 19.07 -6.45
N LEU A 140 2.83 19.89 -6.23
CA LEU A 140 2.98 21.27 -5.77
C LEU A 140 3.35 21.34 -4.30
N SER A 141 2.72 20.50 -3.47
CA SER A 141 2.91 20.50 -2.02
C SER A 141 4.27 19.90 -1.61
N LEU A 142 4.81 18.98 -2.40
CA LEU A 142 6.12 18.36 -2.19
C LEU A 142 7.28 19.26 -2.63
N SER A 143 7.08 20.16 -3.60
CA SER A 143 8.11 21.10 -4.08
C SER A 143 8.40 22.26 -3.13
N MET A 144 7.55 22.45 -2.11
CA MET A 144 7.64 23.55 -1.13
C MET A 144 8.20 23.14 0.24
N LYS A 145 8.63 21.89 0.40
CA LYS A 145 9.27 21.35 1.62
C LYS A 145 10.74 21.07 1.38
#